data_AF-A0A7C6YNA3-F1
#
_entry.id   AF-A0A7C6YNA3-F1
#
_cell.length_a   1.000
_cell.length_b   1.000
_cell.length_c   1.000
_cell.angle_alpha   90.00
_cell.angle_beta   90.00
_cell.angle_gamma   90.00
#
_symmetry.space_group_name_H-M   'P 1'
#
loop_
_entity.id
_entity.type
_entity.pdbx_description
1 polymer ?
#
loop_
_entity_poly.entity_id
_entity_poly.type
_entity_poly.pdbx_seq_one_letter_code
_entity_poly.pdbx_strand_id
1 'polypeptide(L)' 'MSKKKYNETLNLPCTDFSMRGNLVRKEPEILEKWEKMDIYKVVQERTQGRPQFNLHDG' A
#
# COMPACT_ATOMS: atom_id res chain seq x y z
N MET A 1 -17.99 -7.25 41.60
CA MET A 1 -18.87 -7.61 40.47
C MET A 1 -18.09 -7.43 39.18
N SER A 2 -17.61 -8.54 38.60
CA SER A 2 -16.82 -8.54 37.37
C SER A 2 -17.60 -7.83 36.26
N LYS A 3 -17.06 -6.73 35.75
CA LYS A 3 -17.64 -5.96 34.64
C LYS A 3 -17.62 -6.88 33.42
N LYS A 4 -18.75 -7.53 33.11
CA LYS A 4 -18.93 -8.36 31.91
C LYS A 4 -18.28 -7.64 30.73
N LYS A 5 -17.31 -8.29 30.10
CA LYS A 5 -16.54 -7.77 28.96
C LYS A 5 -17.39 -7.78 27.69
N TYR A 6 -18.41 -6.90 27.64
CA TYR A 6 -19.23 -6.71 26.44
C TYR A 6 -18.43 -6.19 25.25
N ASN A 7 -17.21 -5.68 25.47
CA ASN A 7 -16.27 -5.30 24.43
C ASN A 7 -15.78 -6.51 23.60
N GLU A 8 -15.68 -7.70 24.18
CA GLU A 8 -15.25 -8.92 23.48
C GLU A 8 -16.39 -9.53 22.63
N THR A 9 -17.64 -9.11 22.84
CA THR A 9 -18.81 -9.58 22.06
C THR A 9 -19.10 -8.72 20.83
N LEU A 10 -18.32 -7.67 20.58
CA LEU A 10 -18.52 -6.76 19.46
C LEU A 10 -17.54 -7.07 18.33
N ASN A 11 -18.04 -7.17 17.10
CA ASN A 11 -17.23 -7.30 15.90
C ASN A 11 -16.68 -5.93 15.48
N LEU A 12 -15.68 -5.44 16.20
CA LEU A 12 -15.01 -4.17 15.88
C LEU A 12 -14.00 -4.36 14.75
N PRO A 13 -13.84 -3.37 13.84
CA PRO A 13 -12.79 -3.41 12.84
C PRO A 13 -11.41 -3.36 13.49
N CYS A 14 -10.56 -4.33 13.13
CA CYS A 14 -9.16 -4.40 13.54
C CYS A 14 -8.28 -4.36 12.29
N THR A 15 -7.25 -3.51 12.30
CA THR A 15 -6.29 -3.42 11.20
C THR A 15 -4.91 -3.04 11.73
N ASP A 16 -3.87 -3.62 11.13
CA ASP A 16 -2.48 -3.25 11.39
C ASP A 16 -2.10 -1.94 10.68
N PHE A 17 -3.01 -1.41 9.84
CA PHE A 17 -2.80 -0.14 9.16
C PHE A 17 -2.82 1.02 10.15
N SER A 18 -1.64 1.61 10.37
CA SER A 18 -1.49 2.80 11.20
C SER A 18 -2.33 3.96 10.68
N MET A 19 -3.14 4.56 11.56
CA MET A 19 -3.88 5.80 11.25
C MET A 19 -2.95 6.99 10.95
N ARG A 20 -1.71 6.99 11.48
CA ARG A 20 -0.69 8.00 11.15
C ARG A 20 0.15 7.53 9.97
N GLY A 21 0.38 8.42 9.00
CA GLY A 21 1.14 8.11 7.78
C GLY A 21 2.59 7.73 8.05
N ASN A 22 3.33 8.52 8.84
CA ASN A 22 4.77 8.35 9.10
C ASN A 22 5.59 8.25 7.80
N LEU A 23 5.31 9.16 6.85
CA LEU A 23 5.77 9.10 5.47
C LEU A 23 7.29 9.14 5.34
N VAL A 24 7.98 9.95 6.16
CA VAL A 24 9.45 10.07 6.16
C VAL A 24 10.15 8.71 6.29
N ARG A 25 9.54 7.75 7.02
CA ARG A 25 10.08 6.38 7.13
C ARG A 25 9.51 5.43 6.09
N LYS A 26 8.20 5.49 5.84
CA LYS A 26 7.50 4.54 4.95
C LYS A 26 7.84 4.73 3.47
N GLU A 27 8.00 5.96 3.00
CA GLU A 27 8.25 6.24 1.59
C GLU A 27 9.57 5.63 1.10
N PRO A 28 10.70 5.77 1.83
CA PRO A 28 11.94 5.07 1.47
C PRO A 28 11.79 3.54 1.41
N GLU A 29 11.09 2.94 2.37
CA GLU A 29 10.83 1.48 2.40
C GLU A 29 10.03 1.02 1.16
N ILE A 30 9.06 1.84 0.71
CA ILE A 30 8.24 1.56 -0.47
C ILE A 30 9.07 1.69 -1.75
N LEU A 31 9.89 2.75 -1.87
CA LEU A 31 10.77 2.96 -3.02
C LEU A 31 11.77 1.82 -3.18
N GLU A 32 12.44 1.41 -2.09
CA GLU A 32 13.38 0.28 -2.12
C GLU A 32 12.69 -1.01 -2.58
N LYS A 33 11.45 -1.25 -2.14
CA LYS A 33 10.66 -2.39 -2.60
C LYS A 33 10.38 -2.30 -4.11
N TRP A 34 9.99 -1.14 -4.62
CA TRP A 34 9.72 -0.93 -6.04
C TRP A 34 10.96 -1.10 -6.91
N GLU A 35 12.11 -0.61 -6.45
CA GLU A 35 13.39 -0.79 -7.12
C GLU A 35 13.78 -2.27 -7.19
N LYS A 36 13.68 -3.00 -6.06
CA LYS A 36 13.96 -4.46 -6.02
C LYS A 36 13.08 -5.28 -6.96
N MET A 37 11.86 -4.83 -7.20
CA MET A 37 10.90 -5.53 -8.07
C MET A 37 11.01 -5.14 -9.55
N ASP A 38 11.81 -4.12 -9.89
CA ASP A 38 11.81 -3.50 -11.22
C ASP A 38 10.37 -3.15 -11.68
N ILE A 39 9.67 -2.38 -10.82
CA ILE A 39 8.23 -2.15 -10.97
C ILE A 39 7.85 -1.55 -12.33
N TYR A 40 8.73 -0.73 -12.92
CA TYR A 40 8.48 -0.12 -14.22
C TYR A 40 8.35 -1.19 -15.31
N LYS A 41 9.29 -2.14 -15.34
CA LYS A 41 9.25 -3.27 -16.27
C LYS A 41 8.01 -4.14 -16.05
N VAL A 42 7.67 -4.44 -14.80
CA VAL A 42 6.46 -5.21 -14.45
C VAL A 42 5.19 -4.53 -14.99
N VAL A 43 5.11 -3.20 -14.87
CA VAL A 43 3.98 -2.44 -15.40
C VAL A 43 3.95 -2.49 -16.93
N GLN A 44 5.09 -2.28 -17.60
CA GLN A 44 5.19 -2.35 -19.07
C GLN A 44 4.74 -3.71 -19.61
N GLU A 45 5.21 -4.79 -19.00
CA GLU A 45 4.83 -6.17 -19.35
C GLU A 45 3.32 -6.40 -19.17
N ARG A 46 2.74 -5.95 -18.05
CA ARG A 46 1.30 -6.04 -17.80
C ARG A 46 0.45 -5.25 -18.82
N THR A 47 1.01 -4.18 -19.37
CA THR A 47 0.30 -3.29 -20.32
C THR A 47 0.55 -3.61 -21.79
N GLN A 48 1.28 -4.69 -22.09
CA GLN A 48 1.55 -5.09 -23.47
C GLN A 48 0.26 -5.21 -24.29
N GLY A 49 0.29 -4.70 -25.52
CA GLY A 49 -0.83 -4.72 -26.47
C GLY A 49 -1.91 -3.64 -26.28
N ARG A 50 -1.80 -2.79 -25.25
CA ARG A 50 -2.68 -1.62 -25.10
C ARG A 50 -2.27 -0.50 -26.06
N PRO A 51 -3.18 0.43 -26.41
CA PRO A 51 -2.82 1.64 -27.14
C PRO A 51 -1.68 2.38 -26.44
N GLN A 52 -0.69 2.82 -27.22
CA GLN A 52 0.45 3.54 -26.69
C GLN A 52 0.03 4.91 -26.15
N PHE A 53 0.57 5.27 -25.01
CA PHE A 53 0.45 6.59 -24.41
C PHE A 53 1.85 7.13 -24.14
N ASN A 54 2.23 8.19 -24.85
CA ASN A 54 3.53 8.85 -24.70
C ASN A 54 3.33 10.16 -23.94
N LEU A 55 3.96 10.26 -22.77
CA LEU A 55 4.03 11.50 -22.00
C LEU A 55 5.41 12.11 -22.23
N HIS A 56 5.47 13.21 -22.99
CA HIS A 56 6.67 14.01 -23.12
C HIS A 56 6.80 14.90 -21.88
N ASP A 57 7.86 14.69 -21.11
CA ASP A 57 8.29 15.65 -20.08
C ASP A 57 9.20 16.69 -20.74
N GLY A 58 9.05 17.96 -20.34
CA GLY A 58 9.53 19.15 -21.07
C GLY A 58 11.04 19.28 -21.21
#